data_AF-A0A2T2TVC1-F1
#
_entry.id   AF-A0A2T2TVC1-F1
#
_cell.length_a   1.000
_cell.length_b   1.000
_cell.length_c   1.000
_cell.angle_alpha   90.00
_cell.angle_beta   90.00
_cell.angle_gamma   90.00
#
_symmetry.space_group_name_H-M   'P 1'
#
loop_
_entity.id
_entity.type
_entity.pdbx_description
1 polymer ?
#
loop_
_entity_poly.entity_id
_entity_poly.type
_entity_poly.pdbx_seq_one_letter_code
_entity_poly.pdbx_strand_id
1 'polypeptide(L)'
;FNTGTVVGTCCNLFGGDFPPRYVPPFSWGGPSAGFNAYRLDKALSVAERVMARREIPLTEKDRTLLTTLFDQTKRERATHHE
;
A
#
# COMPACT_ATOMS: atom_id res chain seq x y z
N PHE A 1 1.51 -1.78 -16.37
CA PHE A 1 2.44 -0.82 -15.74
C PHE A 1 3.15 -0.02 -16.81
N ASN A 2 3.44 1.26 -16.57
CA ASN A 2 4.31 2.08 -17.41
C ASN A 2 5.63 2.37 -16.68
N THR A 3 6.66 2.83 -17.40
CA THR A 3 7.99 3.14 -16.86
C THR A 3 8.03 4.36 -15.94
N GLY A 4 6.93 5.11 -15.81
CA GLY A 4 6.82 6.34 -15.01
C GLY A 4 5.96 6.21 -13.75
N THR A 5 5.46 5.03 -13.41
CA THR A 5 4.62 4.82 -12.22
C THR A 5 5.47 4.57 -10.98
N VAL A 6 5.30 5.41 -9.96
CA VAL A 6 5.82 5.21 -8.61
C VAL A 6 4.71 4.62 -7.74
N VAL A 7 4.96 3.45 -7.14
CA VAL A 7 4.01 2.76 -6.26
C VAL A 7 4.50 2.80 -4.83
N GLY A 8 3.67 3.31 -3.92
CA GLY A 8 3.95 3.37 -2.49
C GLY A 8 3.89 2.01 -1.79
N THR A 9 4.33 1.99 -0.54
CA THR A 9 4.36 0.79 0.31
C THR A 9 2.96 0.18 0.49
N CYS A 10 2.86 -1.15 0.49
CA CYS A 10 1.62 -1.89 0.75
C CYS A 10 0.44 -1.55 -0.18
N CYS A 11 0.71 -1.19 -1.44
CA CYS A 11 -0.35 -1.07 -2.44
C CYS A 11 -0.78 -2.43 -2.98
N ASN A 12 -2.07 -2.60 -3.23
CA ASN A 12 -2.59 -3.71 -4.01
C ASN A 12 -3.28 -3.18 -5.27
N LEU A 13 -2.68 -3.47 -6.41
CA LEU A 13 -3.07 -2.96 -7.72
C LEU A 13 -3.61 -4.08 -8.59
N PHE A 14 -4.86 -3.96 -9.05
CA PHE A 14 -5.53 -4.96 -9.89
C PHE A 14 -6.38 -4.30 -10.96
N GLY A 15 -6.66 -5.04 -12.05
CA GLY A 15 -7.36 -4.52 -13.22
C GLY A 15 -6.49 -4.53 -14.49
N GLY A 16 -7.07 -4.08 -15.61
CA GLY A 16 -6.44 -4.15 -16.94
C GLY A 16 -5.75 -2.87 -17.42
N ASP A 17 -5.96 -1.74 -16.72
CA ASP A 17 -5.51 -0.42 -17.18
C ASP A 17 -4.15 0.00 -16.61
N PHE A 18 -3.57 1.05 -17.19
CA PHE A 18 -2.31 1.61 -16.73
C PHE A 18 -2.49 2.43 -15.45
N PRO A 19 -1.74 2.14 -14.37
CA PRO A 19 -1.79 2.93 -13.15
C PRO A 19 -1.31 4.38 -13.39
N PRO A 20 -1.77 5.33 -12.56
CA PRO A 20 -1.33 6.73 -12.63
C PRO A 20 0.18 6.86 -12.38
N ARG A 21 0.71 8.08 -12.56
CA ARG A 21 2.12 8.38 -12.29
C ARG A 21 2.52 8.08 -10.84
N TYR A 22 1.62 8.32 -9.89
CA TYR A 22 1.86 8.07 -8.47
C TYR A 22 0.67 7.35 -7.84
N VAL A 23 0.96 6.28 -7.09
CA VAL A 23 0.00 5.56 -6.26
C VAL A 23 0.46 5.69 -4.80
N PRO A 24 -0.30 6.38 -3.93
CA PRO A 24 0.09 6.57 -2.53
C PRO A 24 0.19 5.25 -1.76
N PRO A 25 1.01 5.18 -0.70
CA PRO A 25 1.07 4.02 0.18
C PRO A 25 -0.32 3.59 0.70
N PHE A 26 -0.50 2.28 0.83
CA PHE A 26 -1.74 1.65 1.28
C PHE A 26 -2.93 1.93 0.37
N SER A 27 -2.72 1.97 -0.95
CA SER A 27 -3.80 2.03 -1.94
C SER A 27 -4.27 0.64 -2.33
N TRP A 28 -5.58 0.43 -2.41
CA TRP A 28 -6.20 -0.82 -2.85
C TRP A 28 -7.16 -0.53 -4.00
N GLY A 29 -6.91 -1.09 -5.18
CA GLY A 29 -7.76 -0.85 -6.33
C GLY A 29 -7.04 -0.85 -7.66
N GLY A 30 -7.61 -0.15 -8.63
CA GLY A 30 -7.03 0.06 -9.94
C GLY A 30 -7.77 1.15 -10.70
N PRO A 31 -7.23 1.62 -11.84
CA PRO A 31 -7.77 2.77 -12.55
C PRO A 31 -9.26 2.64 -12.88
N SER A 32 -9.70 1.45 -13.30
CA SER A 32 -11.10 1.20 -13.68
C SER A 32 -12.03 0.95 -12.49
N ALA A 33 -11.49 0.61 -11.30
CA ALA A 33 -12.27 0.27 -10.11
C ALA A 33 -12.24 1.37 -9.03
N GLY A 34 -11.43 2.41 -9.22
CA GLY A 34 -11.11 3.42 -8.21
C GLY A 34 -10.09 2.91 -7.18
N PHE A 35 -9.51 3.83 -6.43
CA PHE A 35 -8.58 3.54 -5.34
C PHE A 35 -9.27 3.77 -3.99
N ASN A 36 -9.02 2.86 -3.05
CA ASN A 36 -9.47 2.98 -1.67
C ASN A 36 -8.30 2.81 -0.70
N ALA A 37 -8.46 3.32 0.52
CA ALA A 37 -7.50 3.07 1.58
C ALA A 37 -7.50 1.58 1.98
N TYR A 38 -6.35 0.93 1.87
CA TYR A 38 -6.14 -0.42 2.33
C TYR A 38 -6.20 -0.48 3.85
N ARG A 39 -6.76 -1.56 4.39
CA ARG A 39 -6.90 -1.72 5.83
C ARG A 39 -5.55 -2.04 6.48
N LEU A 40 -5.15 -1.25 7.48
CA LEU A 40 -3.87 -1.41 8.15
C LEU A 40 -3.70 -2.78 8.82
N ASP A 41 -4.74 -3.31 9.46
CA ASP A 41 -4.72 -4.65 10.08
C ASP A 41 -4.39 -5.75 9.07
N LYS A 42 -4.98 -5.64 7.87
CA LYS A 42 -4.69 -6.56 6.76
C LYS A 42 -3.30 -6.35 6.20
N ALA A 43 -2.83 -5.11 6.07
CA ALA A 43 -1.47 -4.82 5.62
C ALA A 43 -0.42 -5.42 6.56
N LEU A 44 -0.58 -5.27 7.87
CA LEU A 44 0.30 -5.85 8.89
C LEU A 44 0.27 -7.38 8.85
N SER A 45 -0.92 -7.99 8.74
CA SER A 45 -1.04 -9.45 8.64
C SER A 45 -0.37 -10.02 7.38
N VAL A 46 -0.46 -9.30 6.25
CA VAL A 46 0.23 -9.70 5.01
C VAL A 46 1.74 -9.53 5.17
N ALA A 47 2.21 -8.41 5.73
CA ALA A 47 3.63 -8.17 5.99
C ALA A 47 4.23 -9.28 6.85
N GLU A 48 3.56 -9.65 7.94
CA GLU A 48 3.97 -10.76 8.82
C GLU A 48 4.10 -12.08 8.06
N ARG A 49 3.09 -12.45 7.27
CA ARG A 49 3.11 -13.69 6.47
C ARG A 49 4.20 -13.68 5.39
N VAL A 50 4.41 -12.55 4.73
CA VAL A 50 5.40 -12.43 3.64
C VAL A 50 6.83 -12.40 4.20
N MET A 51 7.08 -11.74 5.32
CA MET A 51 8.38 -11.73 5.97
C MET A 51 8.73 -13.10 6.54
N ALA A 52 7.77 -13.80 7.15
CA ALA A 52 7.95 -15.15 7.68
C ALA A 52 8.38 -16.17 6.60
N ARG A 53 7.98 -15.98 5.33
CA ARG A 53 8.45 -16.81 4.20
C ARG A 53 9.96 -16.75 3.97
N ARG A 54 10.61 -15.70 4.47
CA ARG A 54 12.06 -15.49 4.41
C ARG A 54 12.72 -15.67 5.78
N GLU A 55 12.01 -16.27 6.74
CA GLU A 55 12.46 -16.46 8.12
C GLU A 55 12.76 -15.15 8.87
N ILE A 56 12.15 -14.05 8.43
CA ILE A 56 12.28 -12.74 9.08
C ILE A 56 11.00 -12.46 9.88
N PRO A 57 11.08 -12.29 11.22
CA PRO A 57 9.91 -11.91 12.01
C PRO A 57 9.54 -10.44 11.77
N LEU A 58 8.24 -10.15 11.69
CA LEU A 58 7.75 -8.77 11.74
C LEU A 58 7.84 -8.27 13.18
N THR A 59 8.77 -7.34 13.44
CA THR A 59 9.01 -6.83 14.78
C THR A 59 8.02 -5.74 15.17
N GLU A 60 7.93 -5.42 16.46
CA GLU A 60 7.12 -4.28 16.94
C GLU A 60 7.59 -2.94 16.36
N LYS A 61 8.89 -2.80 16.06
CA LYS A 61 9.41 -1.61 15.40
C LYS A 61 8.87 -1.49 13.98
N ASP A 62 8.78 -2.60 13.25
CA ASP A 62 8.21 -2.64 11.90
C ASP A 62 6.71 -2.35 11.91
N ARG A 63 5.98 -2.92 12.88
CA ARG A 63 4.55 -2.63 13.09
C ARG A 63 4.31 -1.15 13.35
N THR A 64 5.12 -0.55 14.22
CA THR A 64 5.07 0.88 14.54
C THR A 64 5.41 1.74 13.32
N LEU A 65 6.42 1.36 12.55
CA LEU A 65 6.82 2.04 11.33
C LEU A 65 5.68 2.06 10.30
N LEU A 66 5.11 0.89 10.01
CA LEU A 66 4.02 0.76 9.04
C LEU A 66 2.75 1.51 9.48
N THR A 67 2.44 1.49 10.78
CA THR A 67 1.32 2.26 11.36
C THR A 67 1.56 3.76 11.24
N THR A 68 2.76 4.23 11.59
CA THR A 68 3.13 5.65 11.48
C THR A 68 3.08 6.12 10.03
N LEU A 69 3.61 5.33 9.10
CA LEU A 69 3.55 5.63 7.67
C LEU A 69 2.11 5.68 7.17
N PHE A 70 1.25 4.75 7.62
CA PHE A 70 -0.17 4.75 7.28
C PHE A 70 -0.84 6.07 7.70
N ASP A 71 -0.61 6.53 8.92
CA ASP A 71 -1.21 7.76 9.42
C ASP A 71 -0.67 9.01 8.70
N GLN A 72 0.64 9.10 8.47
CA GLN A 72 1.27 10.23 7.79
C GLN A 72 0.81 10.39 6.33
N THR A 73 0.58 9.27 5.64
CA THR A 73 0.19 9.26 4.22
C THR A 73 -1.32 9.39 4.01
N LYS A 74 -2.11 9.62 5.08
CA LYS A 74 -3.56 9.79 5.00
C LYS A 74 -3.98 10.96 4.11
N ARG A 75 -3.24 12.07 4.16
CA ARG A 75 -3.50 13.24 3.31
C ARG A 75 -3.22 12.94 1.84
N GLU A 76 -2.12 12.24 1.55
CA GLU A 76 -1.79 11.84 0.17
C GLU A 76 -2.87 10.93 -0.41
N ARG A 77 -3.34 9.92 0.35
CA ARG A 77 -4.45 9.07 -0.08
C ARG A 77 -5.71 9.89 -0.37
N ALA A 78 -6.07 10.83 0.50
CA ALA A 78 -7.24 11.67 0.27
C ALA A 78 -7.15 12.49 -1.02
N THR A 79 -5.98 13.05 -1.35
CA THR A 79 -5.80 13.85 -2.58
C THR A 79 -5.71 13.01 -3.86
N HIS A 80 -5.26 11.75 -3.78
CA HIS A 80 -5.00 10.90 -4.96
C HIS A 80 -6.01 9.77 -5.17
N HIS A 81 -6.96 9.56 -4.25
CA HIS A 81 -8.06 8.60 -4.39
C HIS A 81 -9.34 9.24 -4.96
N GLU A 82 -9.35 10.56 -5.18
CA GLU A 82 -10.41 11.30 -5.87
C GLU A 82 -10.42 11.06 -7.39
#